data_AF-A0A7M7TF34-F1
#
_entry.id   AF-A0A7M7TF34-F1
#
_cell.length_a   1.000
_cell.length_b   1.000
_cell.length_c   1.000
_cell.angle_alpha   90.00
_cell.angle_beta   90.00
_cell.angle_gamma   90.00
#
_symmetry.space_group_name_H-M   'P 1'
#
loop_
_entity.id
_entity.type
_entity.pdbx_description
1 polymer ?
#
loop_
_entity_poly.entity_id
_entity_poly.type
_entity_poly.pdbx_seq_one_letter_code
_entity_poly.pdbx_strand_id
1 'polypeptide(L)'
;MLEGVKHVLLVLSGKGGVGKSTISTQLALALKESGFRVGLLDVDLCGPSVPYLLNLEGKDVHQSSDGWVPVFADKEQKLAVMSIGFLLKSQNDSIVWRGPKKTGMVKQFLTDVIWQDIDYLIIDTPPGTSDEHITVMENLKNVKCDGALIVTTPQAVAVDDVLREITFCRKTGIHIFGIIENMSGFVCPSCSECTNIFSAGGGIALSKMVNVPFLAKVPIDPQVGKLAHTGQSILVTLPDSQVAQVFRKLVEELTQSKEA
;
A
#
# COMPACT_ATOMS: atom_id res chain seq x y z
N MET A 1 -13.47 -5.43 14.61
CA MET A 1 -12.76 -4.57 13.63
C MET A 1 -12.16 -5.51 12.61
N LEU A 2 -12.51 -5.36 11.33
CA LEU A 2 -12.05 -6.21 10.22
C LEU A 2 -12.42 -7.71 10.35
N GLU A 3 -13.69 -8.02 10.62
CA GLU A 3 -14.15 -9.42 10.64
C GLU A 3 -13.99 -10.09 9.26
N GLY A 4 -13.55 -11.35 9.28
CA GLY A 4 -13.33 -12.16 8.08
C GLY A 4 -12.02 -11.90 7.33
N VAL A 5 -11.17 -10.99 7.84
CA VAL A 5 -9.81 -10.78 7.33
C VAL A 5 -8.81 -11.68 8.05
N LYS A 6 -8.05 -12.50 7.32
CA LYS A 6 -7.05 -13.43 7.91
C LYS A 6 -5.74 -12.73 8.24
N HIS A 7 -5.22 -11.91 7.31
CA HIS A 7 -3.97 -11.18 7.48
C HIS A 7 -4.12 -9.70 7.15
N VAL A 8 -3.57 -8.84 7.98
CA VAL A 8 -3.54 -7.39 7.78
C VAL A 8 -2.10 -6.91 7.63
N LEU A 9 -1.81 -6.29 6.49
CA LEU A 9 -0.50 -5.73 6.13
C LEU A 9 -0.61 -4.21 6.01
N LEU A 10 0.20 -3.48 6.78
CA LEU A 10 0.30 -2.03 6.65
C LEU A 10 1.37 -1.66 5.63
N VAL A 11 1.14 -0.64 4.81
CA VAL A 11 2.16 -0.06 3.95
C VAL A 11 2.40 1.38 4.39
N LEU A 12 3.59 1.64 4.93
CA LEU A 12 3.98 2.90 5.56
C LEU A 12 5.01 3.64 4.71
N SER A 13 5.06 4.97 4.84
CA SER A 13 6.11 5.78 4.23
C SER A 13 6.35 7.06 5.01
N GLY A 14 7.61 7.46 5.17
CA GLY A 14 7.95 8.69 5.88
C GLY A 14 7.55 9.98 5.14
N LYS A 15 7.39 9.95 3.81
CA LYS A 15 7.05 11.15 3.03
C LYS A 15 6.15 10.83 1.85
N GLY A 16 5.41 11.84 1.39
CA GLY A 16 4.62 11.76 0.16
C GLY A 16 5.51 11.62 -1.08
N GLY A 17 4.95 11.05 -2.15
CA GLY A 17 5.64 10.94 -3.44
C GLY A 17 6.68 9.81 -3.57
N VAL A 18 6.85 8.96 -2.56
CA VAL A 18 7.74 7.78 -2.67
C VAL A 18 7.16 6.62 -3.48
N GLY A 19 5.91 6.75 -3.96
CA GLY A 19 5.19 5.69 -4.67
C GLY A 19 4.60 4.60 -3.76
N LYS A 20 4.36 4.91 -2.48
CA LYS A 20 3.73 4.01 -1.49
C LYS A 20 2.48 3.34 -2.06
N SER A 21 1.51 4.12 -2.53
CA SER A 21 0.25 3.61 -3.07
C SER A 21 0.43 2.74 -4.32
N THR A 22 1.40 3.05 -5.18
CA THR A 22 1.77 2.18 -6.31
C THR A 22 2.28 0.82 -5.83
N ILE A 23 3.12 0.80 -4.78
CA ILE A 23 3.58 -0.45 -4.16
C ILE A 23 2.39 -1.21 -3.52
N SER A 24 1.53 -0.52 -2.75
CA SER A 24 0.32 -1.08 -2.15
C SER A 24 -0.59 -1.74 -3.19
N THR A 25 -0.88 -1.03 -4.29
CA THR A 25 -1.72 -1.53 -5.38
C THR A 25 -1.09 -2.70 -6.12
N GLN A 26 0.19 -2.62 -6.48
CA GLN A 26 0.86 -3.72 -7.20
C GLN A 26 1.05 -4.96 -6.31
N LEU A 27 1.26 -4.79 -5.00
CA LEU A 27 1.28 -5.90 -4.06
C LEU A 27 -0.09 -6.57 -3.94
N ALA A 28 -1.17 -5.78 -3.86
CA ALA A 28 -2.54 -6.31 -3.81
C ALA A 28 -2.86 -7.12 -5.07
N LEU A 29 -2.52 -6.57 -6.24
CA LEU A 29 -2.68 -7.24 -7.52
C LEU A 29 -1.83 -8.52 -7.59
N ALA A 30 -0.57 -8.49 -7.16
CA ALA A 30 0.32 -9.64 -7.16
C ALA A 30 -0.19 -10.79 -6.26
N LEU A 31 -0.68 -10.47 -5.06
CA LEU A 31 -1.33 -11.45 -4.18
C LEU A 31 -2.58 -12.07 -4.82
N LYS A 32 -3.42 -11.24 -5.47
CA LYS A 32 -4.61 -11.70 -6.19
C LYS A 32 -4.25 -12.65 -7.33
N GLU A 33 -3.23 -12.32 -8.13
CA GLU A 33 -2.72 -13.20 -9.19
C GLU A 33 -2.10 -14.50 -8.65
N SER A 34 -1.68 -14.50 -7.38
CA SER A 34 -1.19 -15.69 -6.68
C SER A 34 -2.31 -16.54 -6.06
N GLY A 35 -3.58 -16.19 -6.32
CA GLY A 35 -4.76 -16.98 -5.96
C GLY A 35 -5.49 -16.52 -4.70
N PHE A 36 -4.97 -15.53 -3.97
CA PHE A 36 -5.58 -15.03 -2.74
C PHE A 36 -6.77 -14.09 -3.00
N ARG A 37 -7.70 -14.05 -2.04
CA ARG A 37 -8.69 -12.97 -1.93
C ARG A 37 -8.07 -11.80 -1.19
N VAL A 38 -8.10 -10.62 -1.80
CA VAL A 38 -7.33 -9.47 -1.35
C VAL A 38 -8.23 -8.27 -1.11
N GLY A 39 -8.06 -7.63 0.03
CA GLY A 39 -8.61 -6.32 0.32
C GLY A 39 -7.53 -5.25 0.13
N LEU A 40 -7.91 -4.11 -0.43
CA LEU A 40 -7.08 -2.91 -0.48
C LEU A 40 -7.85 -1.74 0.14
N LEU A 41 -7.39 -1.28 1.30
CA LEU A 41 -7.95 -0.15 2.02
C LEU A 41 -7.04 1.06 1.88
N ASP A 42 -7.53 2.07 1.19
CA ASP A 42 -6.88 3.38 1.04
C ASP A 42 -7.42 4.36 2.08
N VAL A 43 -6.57 4.67 3.07
CA VAL A 43 -6.86 5.62 4.15
C VAL A 43 -6.05 6.90 4.00
N ASP A 44 -5.43 7.14 2.82
CA ASP A 44 -4.77 8.40 2.50
C ASP A 44 -5.80 9.47 2.09
N LEU A 45 -6.40 10.10 3.11
CA LEU A 45 -7.55 10.99 2.91
C LEU A 45 -7.24 12.22 2.04
N CYS A 46 -6.00 12.72 2.03
CA CYS A 46 -5.66 13.95 1.30
C CYS A 46 -5.22 13.72 -0.14
N GLY A 47 -4.89 12.50 -0.51
CA GLY A 47 -4.42 12.17 -1.86
C GLY A 47 -4.73 10.74 -2.26
N PRO A 48 -6.02 10.33 -2.24
CA PRO A 48 -6.39 8.96 -2.59
C PRO A 48 -5.98 8.68 -4.03
N SER A 49 -5.07 7.74 -4.22
CA SER A 49 -4.55 7.38 -5.54
C SER A 49 -4.99 5.99 -5.99
N VAL A 50 -5.49 5.17 -5.06
CA VAL A 50 -5.90 3.78 -5.35
C VAL A 50 -7.03 3.70 -6.38
N PRO A 51 -8.11 4.50 -6.30
CA PRO A 51 -9.18 4.49 -7.31
C PRO A 51 -8.65 4.77 -8.73
N TYR A 52 -7.77 5.77 -8.87
CA TYR A 52 -7.11 6.08 -10.13
C TYR A 52 -6.24 4.92 -10.61
N LEU A 53 -5.34 4.41 -9.78
CA LEU A 53 -4.41 3.34 -10.14
C LEU A 53 -5.12 2.06 -10.63
N LEU A 54 -6.29 1.77 -10.05
CA LEU A 54 -7.10 0.60 -10.38
C LEU A 54 -8.17 0.83 -11.45
N ASN A 55 -8.30 2.03 -12.02
CA ASN A 55 -9.39 2.38 -12.95
C ASN A 55 -10.79 2.15 -12.35
N LEU A 56 -10.95 2.57 -11.09
CA LEU A 56 -12.19 2.49 -10.32
C LEU A 56 -12.80 3.87 -10.06
N GLU A 57 -12.36 4.86 -10.82
CA GLU A 57 -12.88 6.21 -10.71
C GLU A 57 -14.36 6.28 -11.11
N GLY A 58 -15.14 7.09 -10.39
CA GLY A 58 -16.59 7.19 -10.60
C GLY A 58 -17.39 5.98 -10.10
N LYS A 59 -16.75 5.04 -9.39
CA LYS A 59 -17.45 4.02 -8.61
C LYS A 59 -17.89 4.59 -7.27
N ASP A 60 -19.06 4.18 -6.82
CA ASP A 60 -19.64 4.56 -5.54
C ASP A 60 -19.62 3.37 -4.57
N VAL A 61 -19.46 3.68 -3.28
CA VAL A 61 -19.62 2.70 -2.20
C VAL A 61 -21.11 2.51 -1.93
N HIS A 62 -21.57 1.26 -1.93
CA HIS A 62 -22.94 0.94 -1.58
C HIS A 62 -23.08 0.68 -0.08
N GLN A 63 -24.09 1.28 0.54
CA GLN A 63 -24.46 1.00 1.92
C GLN A 63 -25.53 -0.09 1.97
N SER A 64 -25.23 -1.17 2.69
CA SER A 64 -26.17 -2.26 3.00
C SER A 64 -26.70 -2.14 4.43
N SER A 65 -27.58 -3.06 4.86
CA SER A 65 -28.04 -3.15 6.25
C SER A 65 -26.91 -3.43 7.24
N ASP A 66 -25.88 -4.14 6.79
CA ASP A 66 -24.85 -4.71 7.66
C ASP A 66 -23.55 -3.89 7.65
N GLY A 67 -23.47 -2.87 6.79
CA GLY A 67 -22.26 -2.08 6.58
C GLY A 67 -22.03 -1.66 5.13
N TRP A 68 -20.82 -1.19 4.85
CA TRP A 68 -20.39 -0.68 3.55
C TRP A 68 -19.83 -1.82 2.70
N VAL A 69 -20.36 -1.94 1.48
CA VAL A 69 -19.89 -2.93 0.51
C VAL A 69 -18.69 -2.32 -0.25
N PRO A 70 -17.50 -2.95 -0.21
CA PRO A 70 -16.35 -2.46 -0.97
C PRO A 70 -16.59 -2.56 -2.48
N VAL A 71 -15.86 -1.74 -3.23
CA VAL A 71 -15.86 -1.78 -4.69
C VAL A 71 -14.95 -2.92 -5.15
N PHE A 72 -15.46 -3.83 -5.98
CA PHE A 72 -14.64 -4.92 -6.52
C PHE A 72 -13.96 -4.51 -7.82
N ALA A 73 -12.65 -4.77 -7.91
CA ALA A 73 -11.84 -4.42 -9.07
C ALA A 73 -11.90 -5.46 -10.21
N ASP A 74 -12.43 -6.64 -9.94
CA ASP A 74 -12.55 -7.75 -10.89
C ASP A 74 -13.93 -8.42 -10.81
N LYS A 75 -14.27 -9.21 -11.83
CA LYS A 75 -15.58 -9.85 -11.96
C LYS A 75 -15.73 -11.03 -10.99
N GLU A 76 -14.61 -11.67 -10.67
CA GLU A 76 -14.52 -12.80 -9.76
C GLU A 76 -14.59 -12.38 -8.28
N GLN A 77 -14.67 -11.06 -8.02
CA GLN A 77 -14.73 -10.45 -6.70
C GLN A 77 -13.57 -10.86 -5.79
N LYS A 78 -12.37 -11.00 -6.36
CA LYS A 78 -11.15 -11.38 -5.62
C LYS A 78 -10.37 -10.19 -5.07
N LEU A 79 -10.53 -9.00 -5.63
CA LEU A 79 -9.92 -7.76 -5.14
C LEU A 79 -11.01 -6.77 -4.71
N ALA A 80 -11.23 -6.70 -3.41
CA ALA A 80 -12.11 -5.73 -2.77
C ALA A 80 -11.34 -4.45 -2.45
N VAL A 81 -11.90 -3.29 -2.79
CA VAL A 81 -11.24 -1.99 -2.65
C VAL A 81 -12.16 -1.06 -1.87
N MET A 82 -11.59 -0.39 -0.88
CA MET A 82 -12.25 0.71 -0.18
C MET A 82 -11.30 1.90 -0.18
N SER A 83 -11.80 3.06 -0.60
CA SER A 83 -11.03 4.32 -0.61
C SER A 83 -11.96 5.47 -0.28
N ILE A 84 -11.39 6.50 0.34
CA ILE A 84 -12.09 7.77 0.49
C ILE A 84 -12.49 8.39 -0.86
N GLY A 85 -11.76 8.08 -1.93
CA GLY A 85 -12.01 8.64 -3.26
C GLY A 85 -13.39 8.26 -3.81
N PHE A 86 -13.98 7.15 -3.35
CA PHE A 86 -15.34 6.74 -3.74
C PHE A 86 -16.44 7.52 -3.03
N LEU A 87 -16.13 8.27 -1.97
CA LEU A 87 -17.09 9.11 -1.25
C LEU A 87 -17.06 10.57 -1.69
N LEU A 88 -16.14 10.92 -2.59
CA LEU A 88 -16.00 12.26 -3.13
C LEU A 88 -16.89 12.42 -4.36
N LYS A 89 -17.54 13.58 -4.47
CA LYS A 89 -18.38 13.90 -5.63
C LYS A 89 -17.57 14.15 -6.90
N SER A 90 -16.34 14.63 -6.73
CA SER A 90 -15.38 14.89 -7.80
C SER A 90 -13.98 14.58 -7.30
N GLN A 91 -13.13 14.06 -8.18
CA GLN A 91 -11.72 13.77 -7.87
C GLN A 91 -10.90 15.03 -7.57
N ASN A 92 -11.35 16.20 -8.06
CA ASN A 92 -10.70 17.49 -7.81
C ASN A 92 -11.17 18.15 -6.51
N ASP A 93 -12.12 17.54 -5.79
CA ASP A 93 -12.58 18.08 -4.51
C ASP A 93 -11.51 17.85 -3.45
N SER A 94 -10.88 18.93 -2.99
CA SER A 94 -9.99 18.85 -1.83
C SER A 94 -10.79 18.50 -0.57
N ILE A 95 -10.34 17.48 0.16
CA ILE A 95 -11.00 17.08 1.41
C ILE A 95 -10.66 18.06 2.53
N VAL A 96 -11.44 19.14 2.62
CA VAL A 96 -11.38 20.08 3.76
C VAL A 96 -12.30 19.59 4.88
N TRP A 97 -12.02 18.40 5.42
CA TRP A 97 -12.75 17.88 6.57
C TRP A 97 -12.04 18.23 7.88
N ARG A 98 -12.83 18.59 8.90
CA ARG A 98 -12.30 18.83 10.25
C ARG A 98 -11.90 17.51 10.91
N GLY A 99 -10.90 17.56 11.80
CA GLY A 99 -10.30 16.40 12.48
C GLY A 99 -11.30 15.32 12.93
N PRO A 100 -12.34 15.65 13.72
CA PRO A 100 -13.31 14.65 14.21
C PRO A 100 -14.03 13.87 13.11
N LYS A 101 -14.32 14.53 11.97
CA LYS A 101 -14.96 13.87 10.81
C LYS A 101 -13.99 12.91 10.12
N LYS A 102 -12.71 13.29 10.00
CA LYS A 102 -11.65 12.42 9.47
C LYS A 102 -11.44 11.20 10.37
N THR A 103 -11.32 11.40 11.68
CA THR A 103 -11.21 10.30 12.66
C THR A 103 -12.41 9.35 12.60
N GLY A 104 -13.64 9.90 12.54
CA GLY A 104 -14.85 9.10 12.38
C GLY A 104 -14.82 8.25 11.11
N MET A 105 -14.44 8.85 9.97
CA MET A 105 -14.37 8.13 8.70
C MET A 105 -13.37 6.97 8.72
N VAL A 106 -12.16 7.21 9.24
CA VAL A 106 -11.14 6.14 9.36
C VAL A 106 -11.66 5.01 10.24
N LYS A 107 -12.31 5.34 11.36
CA LYS A 107 -12.92 4.34 12.23
C LYS A 107 -13.98 3.52 11.48
N GLN A 108 -14.87 4.18 10.75
CA GLN A 108 -15.88 3.52 9.92
C GLN A 108 -15.27 2.59 8.87
N PHE A 109 -14.17 2.99 8.22
CA PHE A 109 -13.47 2.09 7.29
C PHE A 109 -12.94 0.81 7.95
N LEU A 110 -12.53 0.88 9.22
CA LEU A 110 -12.00 -0.26 9.96
C LEU A 110 -13.09 -1.11 10.65
N THR A 111 -14.29 -0.56 10.84
CA THR A 111 -15.39 -1.24 11.56
C THR A 111 -16.55 -1.65 10.66
N ASP A 112 -16.94 -0.79 9.72
CA ASP A 112 -18.23 -0.88 9.03
C ASP A 112 -18.10 -1.46 7.61
N VAL A 113 -16.88 -1.66 7.10
CA VAL A 113 -16.65 -2.25 5.78
C VAL A 113 -16.79 -3.77 5.85
N ILE A 114 -17.64 -4.31 5.00
CA ILE A 114 -17.93 -5.74 4.92
C ILE A 114 -16.88 -6.39 4.01
N TRP A 115 -15.73 -6.73 4.59
CA TRP A 115 -14.63 -7.39 3.87
C TRP A 115 -14.96 -8.83 3.45
N GLN A 116 -15.86 -9.52 4.17
CA GLN A 116 -16.16 -10.94 3.98
C GLN A 116 -14.91 -11.81 4.19
N ASP A 117 -14.63 -12.80 3.33
CA ASP A 117 -13.52 -13.74 3.47
C ASP A 117 -12.30 -13.28 2.66
N ILE A 118 -11.46 -12.44 3.28
CA ILE A 118 -10.24 -11.88 2.69
C ILE A 118 -9.02 -12.54 3.32
N ASP A 119 -8.13 -13.07 2.48
CA ASP A 119 -6.87 -13.66 2.92
C ASP A 119 -5.89 -12.58 3.36
N TYR A 120 -5.74 -11.51 2.57
CA TYR A 120 -4.83 -10.40 2.84
C TYR A 120 -5.52 -9.05 2.66
N LEU A 121 -5.58 -8.24 3.71
CA LEU A 121 -5.93 -6.83 3.64
C LEU A 121 -4.67 -5.97 3.65
N ILE A 122 -4.44 -5.24 2.57
CA ILE A 122 -3.40 -4.23 2.48
C ILE A 122 -4.01 -2.88 2.86
N ILE A 123 -3.40 -2.20 3.83
CA ILE A 123 -3.81 -0.85 4.25
C ILE A 123 -2.77 0.16 3.78
N ASP A 124 -3.15 1.01 2.83
CA ASP A 124 -2.33 2.11 2.32
C ASP A 124 -2.50 3.33 3.23
N THR A 125 -1.51 3.61 4.09
CA THR A 125 -1.62 4.65 5.11
C THR A 125 -1.29 6.05 4.58
N PRO A 126 -1.71 7.15 5.22
CA PRO A 126 -1.19 8.47 4.88
C PRO A 126 0.34 8.53 5.08
N PRO A 127 1.07 9.37 4.33
CA PRO A 127 2.50 9.55 4.49
C PRO A 127 2.87 10.44 5.69
N GLY A 128 4.06 10.17 6.26
CA GLY A 128 4.73 11.04 7.23
C GLY A 128 4.00 11.19 8.56
N THR A 129 4.22 12.28 9.29
CA THR A 129 3.67 12.47 10.65
C THR A 129 2.60 13.55 10.74
N SER A 130 1.74 13.63 9.73
CA SER A 130 0.58 14.51 9.77
C SER A 130 -0.41 14.09 10.86
N ASP A 131 -1.28 15.01 11.29
CA ASP A 131 -2.38 14.68 12.22
C ASP A 131 -3.28 13.57 11.67
N GLU A 132 -3.39 13.47 10.34
CA GLU A 132 -4.13 12.41 9.65
C GLU A 132 -3.46 11.06 9.81
N HIS A 133 -2.14 11.02 9.61
CA HIS A 133 -1.36 9.83 9.84
C HIS A 133 -1.50 9.38 11.30
N ILE A 134 -1.31 10.29 12.27
CA ILE A 134 -1.45 9.97 13.70
C ILE A 134 -2.85 9.42 13.99
N THR A 135 -3.89 10.05 13.43
CA THR A 135 -5.28 9.58 13.58
C THR A 135 -5.47 8.16 13.04
N VAL A 136 -4.97 7.88 11.83
CA VAL A 136 -5.04 6.53 11.24
C VAL A 136 -4.31 5.53 12.11
N MET A 137 -3.10 5.86 12.51
CA MET A 137 -2.26 5.03 13.35
C MET A 137 -2.86 4.74 14.73
N GLU A 138 -3.52 5.71 15.35
CA GLU A 138 -4.23 5.51 16.62
C GLU A 138 -5.42 4.56 16.49
N ASN A 139 -6.17 4.64 15.39
CA ASN A 139 -7.26 3.71 15.14
C ASN A 139 -6.73 2.29 14.82
N LEU A 140 -5.59 2.20 14.12
CA LEU A 140 -4.92 0.94 13.79
C LEU A 140 -4.29 0.25 15.01
N LYS A 141 -3.98 0.96 16.11
CA LYS A 141 -3.48 0.33 17.35
C LYS A 141 -4.39 -0.77 17.89
N ASN A 142 -5.70 -0.66 17.65
CA ASN A 142 -6.70 -1.63 18.12
C ASN A 142 -6.95 -2.74 17.09
N VAL A 143 -6.31 -2.66 15.92
CA VAL A 143 -6.38 -3.67 14.87
C VAL A 143 -5.21 -4.63 15.03
N LYS A 144 -5.49 -5.92 15.09
CA LYS A 144 -4.44 -6.95 15.07
C LYS A 144 -3.81 -6.96 13.68
N CYS A 145 -2.66 -6.29 13.56
CA CYS A 145 -1.88 -6.25 12.32
C CYS A 145 -0.79 -7.31 12.36
N ASP A 146 -0.62 -8.05 11.27
CA ASP A 146 0.45 -9.05 11.15
C ASP A 146 1.81 -8.40 10.93
N GLY A 147 1.83 -7.24 10.28
CA GLY A 147 3.04 -6.44 10.16
C GLY A 147 2.94 -5.28 9.18
N ALA A 148 4.07 -4.62 8.99
CA ALA A 148 4.21 -3.43 8.17
C ALA A 148 5.36 -3.56 7.16
N LEU A 149 5.13 -3.04 5.95
CA LEU A 149 6.10 -2.78 4.91
C LEU A 149 6.43 -1.29 4.89
N ILE A 150 7.70 -0.94 4.84
CA ILE A 150 8.14 0.45 4.84
C ILE A 150 8.68 0.82 3.46
N VAL A 151 8.02 1.76 2.79
CA VAL A 151 8.39 2.25 1.46
C VAL A 151 9.22 3.53 1.57
N THR A 152 10.36 3.55 0.89
CA THR A 152 11.27 4.72 0.81
C THR A 152 11.83 4.88 -0.60
N THR A 153 12.64 5.92 -0.83
CA THR A 153 13.42 6.09 -2.06
C THR A 153 14.91 6.26 -1.74
N PRO A 154 15.84 5.99 -2.68
CA PRO A 154 17.27 6.11 -2.43
C PRO A 154 17.72 7.52 -2.02
N GLN A 155 16.96 8.53 -2.45
CA GLN A 155 17.25 9.95 -2.22
C GLN A 155 16.52 10.49 -1.00
N ALA A 156 15.87 9.65 -0.19
CA ALA A 156 15.13 10.13 0.96
C ALA A 156 16.09 10.85 1.92
N VAL A 157 16.17 12.18 1.76
CA VAL A 157 16.93 13.16 2.56
C VAL A 157 16.49 13.11 4.03
N ALA A 158 15.31 12.55 4.30
CA ALA A 158 14.74 12.41 5.63
C ALA A 158 14.74 10.94 6.09
N VAL A 159 15.93 10.43 6.43
CA VAL A 159 16.06 9.24 7.29
C VAL A 159 15.14 9.38 8.50
N ASP A 160 15.06 10.59 9.06
CA ASP A 160 14.23 10.94 10.21
C ASP A 160 12.74 10.64 10.02
N ASP A 161 12.19 10.82 8.82
CA ASP A 161 10.77 10.58 8.58
C ASP A 161 10.46 9.08 8.62
N VAL A 162 11.33 8.25 8.03
CA VAL A 162 11.18 6.79 8.07
C VAL A 162 11.46 6.23 9.47
N LEU A 163 12.38 6.85 10.22
CA LEU A 163 12.64 6.49 11.62
C LEU A 163 11.41 6.64 12.50
N ARG A 164 10.52 7.60 12.21
CA ARG A 164 9.27 7.77 12.95
C ARG A 164 8.29 6.62 12.69
N GLU A 165 8.16 6.17 11.45
CA GLU A 165 7.35 4.99 11.10
C GLU A 165 7.86 3.72 11.80
N ILE A 166 9.18 3.52 11.81
CA ILE A 166 9.81 2.40 12.51
C ILE A 166 9.55 2.50 14.02
N THR A 167 9.67 3.69 14.58
CA THR A 167 9.43 3.94 16.01
C THR A 167 7.96 3.70 16.35
N PHE A 168 7.03 4.09 15.49
CA PHE A 168 5.62 3.79 15.64
C PHE A 168 5.40 2.28 15.73
N CYS A 169 5.88 1.52 14.75
CA CYS A 169 5.71 0.06 14.72
C CYS A 169 6.26 -0.60 15.98
N ARG A 170 7.45 -0.16 16.44
CA ARG A 170 8.04 -0.65 17.70
C ARG A 170 7.19 -0.35 18.92
N LYS A 171 6.66 0.87 19.03
CA LYS A 171 5.82 1.29 20.16
C LYS A 171 4.48 0.57 20.19
N THR A 172 3.93 0.22 19.03
CA THR A 172 2.66 -0.50 18.90
C THR A 172 2.81 -2.01 18.84
N GLY A 173 4.05 -2.53 18.83
CA GLY A 173 4.33 -3.95 18.73
C GLY A 173 4.06 -4.54 17.33
N ILE A 174 3.89 -3.70 16.31
CA ILE A 174 3.68 -4.13 14.93
C ILE A 174 5.01 -4.65 14.38
N HIS A 175 5.03 -5.88 13.90
CA HIS A 175 6.19 -6.48 13.25
C HIS A 175 6.51 -5.74 11.95
N ILE A 176 7.78 -5.43 11.69
CA ILE A 176 8.21 -4.81 10.44
C ILE A 176 8.80 -5.92 9.57
N PHE A 177 8.09 -6.28 8.49
CA PHE A 177 8.58 -7.27 7.52
C PHE A 177 9.85 -6.76 6.85
N GLY A 178 9.88 -5.48 6.50
CA GLY A 178 11.11 -4.82 6.09
C GLY A 178 10.90 -3.59 5.21
N ILE A 179 12.00 -3.12 4.65
CA ILE A 179 12.10 -1.90 3.86
C ILE A 179 12.11 -2.23 2.37
N ILE A 180 11.29 -1.52 1.61
CA ILE A 180 11.25 -1.52 0.14
C ILE A 180 11.78 -0.17 -0.34
N GLU A 181 12.88 -0.19 -1.09
CA GLU A 181 13.44 1.00 -1.74
C GLU A 181 12.86 1.12 -3.15
N ASN A 182 11.85 1.98 -3.30
CA ASN A 182 11.24 2.30 -4.59
C ASN A 182 12.05 3.34 -5.36
N MET A 183 11.86 3.40 -6.68
CA MET A 183 12.60 4.29 -7.59
C MET A 183 14.13 4.08 -7.52
N SER A 184 14.57 2.85 -7.25
CA SER A 184 15.99 2.48 -7.12
C SER A 184 16.55 2.01 -8.46
N GLY A 185 17.01 2.98 -9.25
CA GLY A 185 17.47 2.74 -10.62
C GLY A 185 16.38 2.99 -11.66
N PHE A 186 16.74 2.84 -12.93
CA PHE A 186 15.90 3.05 -14.09
C PHE A 186 16.15 1.94 -15.10
N VAL A 187 15.10 1.20 -15.48
CA VAL A 187 15.18 0.17 -16.51
C VAL A 187 15.02 0.81 -17.88
N CYS A 188 16.07 0.77 -18.69
CA CYS A 188 16.03 1.28 -20.05
C CYS A 188 15.06 0.44 -20.91
N PRO A 189 14.04 1.05 -21.55
CA PRO A 189 13.10 0.31 -22.38
C PRO A 189 13.73 -0.26 -23.67
N SER A 190 14.90 0.22 -24.06
CA SER A 190 15.58 -0.19 -25.31
C SER A 190 16.60 -1.31 -25.10
N CYS A 191 17.32 -1.33 -23.97
CA CYS A 191 18.40 -2.30 -23.71
C CYS A 191 18.23 -3.10 -22.41
N SER A 192 17.18 -2.85 -21.62
CA SER A 192 16.89 -3.52 -20.35
C SER A 192 17.97 -3.38 -19.26
N GLU A 193 19.01 -2.58 -19.50
CA GLU A 193 20.00 -2.20 -18.49
C GLU A 193 19.34 -1.34 -17.40
N CYS A 194 19.69 -1.62 -16.14
CA CYS A 194 19.21 -0.85 -15.00
C CYS A 194 20.31 0.10 -14.53
N THR A 195 20.06 1.41 -14.70
CA THR A 195 21.02 2.46 -14.39
C THR A 195 20.53 3.30 -13.22
N ASN A 196 21.40 3.57 -12.24
CA ASN A 196 21.07 4.49 -11.15
C ASN A 196 21.08 5.93 -11.66
N ILE A 197 19.89 6.45 -12.00
CA ILE A 197 19.71 7.86 -12.39
C ILE A 197 19.73 8.83 -11.19
N PHE A 198 19.63 8.27 -9.98
CA PHE A 198 19.67 8.97 -8.70
C PHE A 198 20.69 8.30 -7.76
N SER A 199 20.69 8.66 -6.47
CA SER A 199 21.43 7.90 -5.46
C SER A 199 20.95 6.45 -5.39
N ALA A 200 21.74 5.57 -4.80
CA ALA A 200 21.39 4.16 -4.62
C ALA A 200 21.81 3.67 -3.24
N GLY A 201 21.05 2.73 -2.67
CA GLY A 201 21.42 2.05 -1.43
C GLY A 201 21.09 2.79 -0.14
N GLY A 202 20.33 3.88 -0.20
CA GLY A 202 19.85 4.60 0.99
C GLY A 202 18.96 3.72 1.88
N GLY A 203 18.08 2.92 1.29
CA GLY A 203 17.25 1.94 1.99
C GLY A 203 18.07 0.81 2.63
N ILE A 204 19.16 0.36 1.98
CA ILE A 204 20.07 -0.63 2.58
C ILE A 204 20.79 -0.02 3.79
N ALA A 205 21.31 1.20 3.66
CA ALA A 205 21.96 1.89 4.77
C ALA A 205 20.98 2.07 5.96
N LEU A 206 19.75 2.47 5.68
CA LEU A 206 18.68 2.60 6.68
C LEU A 206 18.37 1.26 7.35
N SER A 207 18.20 0.19 6.58
CA SER A 207 17.93 -1.16 7.09
C SER A 207 18.96 -1.61 8.13
N LYS A 208 20.24 -1.35 7.87
CA LYS A 208 21.35 -1.65 8.78
C LYS A 208 21.33 -0.76 10.02
N MET A 209 21.11 0.55 9.83
CA MET A 209 21.07 1.53 10.91
C MET A 209 19.98 1.20 11.93
N VAL A 210 18.82 0.76 11.45
CA VAL A 210 17.66 0.49 12.31
C VAL A 210 17.47 -0.98 12.63
N ASN A 211 18.32 -1.88 12.15
CA ASN A 211 18.17 -3.33 12.31
C ASN A 211 16.77 -3.83 11.90
N VAL A 212 16.36 -3.49 10.69
CA VAL A 212 15.12 -3.95 10.04
C VAL A 212 15.49 -4.62 8.72
N PRO A 213 14.84 -5.72 8.29
CA PRO A 213 15.17 -6.37 7.03
C PRO A 213 15.03 -5.45 5.82
N PHE A 214 15.88 -5.65 4.82
CA PHE A 214 15.75 -5.03 3.51
C PHE A 214 15.14 -6.05 2.55
N LEU A 215 13.94 -5.79 2.03
CA LEU A 215 13.19 -6.75 1.24
C LEU A 215 13.47 -6.62 -0.25
N ALA A 216 13.42 -5.39 -0.77
CA ALA A 216 13.40 -5.18 -2.21
C ALA A 216 13.93 -3.83 -2.65
N LYS A 217 14.46 -3.82 -3.88
CA LYS A 217 14.66 -2.63 -4.72
C LYS A 217 13.68 -2.68 -5.86
N VAL A 218 12.89 -1.63 -6.04
CA VAL A 218 11.98 -1.50 -7.17
C VAL A 218 12.54 -0.39 -8.07
N PRO A 219 13.04 -0.71 -9.28
CA PRO A 219 13.53 0.31 -10.20
C PRO A 219 12.37 1.07 -10.84
N ILE A 220 12.67 2.26 -11.35
CA ILE A 220 11.76 2.99 -12.24
C ILE A 220 11.70 2.22 -13.56
N ASP A 221 10.53 1.70 -13.88
CA ASP A 221 10.24 1.10 -15.18
C ASP A 221 9.13 1.90 -15.87
N PRO A 222 9.42 2.57 -17.00
CA PRO A 222 8.40 3.31 -17.76
C PRO A 222 7.20 2.45 -18.16
N GLN A 223 7.37 1.14 -18.29
CA GLN A 223 6.29 0.23 -18.64
C GLN A 223 5.32 0.04 -17.46
N VAL A 224 5.81 0.07 -16.21
CA VAL A 224 4.95 0.11 -15.01
C VAL A 224 4.12 1.40 -14.99
N GLY A 225 4.73 2.53 -15.36
CA GLY A 225 4.02 3.81 -15.47
C GLY A 225 2.84 3.76 -16.44
N LYS A 226 2.95 3.00 -17.53
CA LYS A 226 1.86 2.78 -18.49
C LYS A 226 0.73 1.89 -17.95
N LEU A 227 1.00 1.09 -16.92
CA LEU A 227 0.00 0.27 -16.25
C LEU A 227 -0.79 1.06 -15.20
N ALA A 228 -0.31 2.24 -14.79
CA ALA A 228 -1.10 3.14 -13.97
C ALA A 228 -2.45 3.41 -14.68
N HIS A 229 -3.53 3.36 -13.93
CA HIS A 229 -4.89 3.55 -14.46
C HIS A 229 -5.40 2.44 -15.38
N THR A 230 -4.78 1.25 -15.36
CA THR A 230 -5.29 0.06 -16.07
C THR A 230 -5.90 -0.98 -15.13
N GLY A 231 -5.58 -0.92 -13.82
CA GLY A 231 -5.92 -1.97 -12.86
C GLY A 231 -5.23 -3.32 -13.12
N GLN A 232 -4.22 -3.35 -14.00
CA GLN A 232 -3.53 -4.59 -14.36
C GLN A 232 -2.32 -4.86 -13.47
N SER A 233 -2.11 -6.13 -13.16
CA SER A 233 -0.96 -6.62 -12.41
C SER A 233 0.29 -6.65 -13.28
N ILE A 234 1.40 -6.16 -12.74
CA ILE A 234 2.72 -6.28 -13.38
C ILE A 234 3.09 -7.74 -13.65
N LEU A 235 2.61 -8.68 -12.83
CA LEU A 235 2.89 -10.11 -12.98
C LEU A 235 2.28 -10.72 -14.23
N VAL A 236 1.17 -10.15 -14.72
CA VAL A 236 0.44 -10.63 -15.89
C VAL A 236 0.88 -9.87 -17.14
N THR A 237 0.97 -8.55 -17.06
CA THR A 237 1.23 -7.73 -18.25
C THR A 237 2.71 -7.73 -18.63
N LEU A 238 3.64 -7.79 -17.66
CA LEU A 238 5.08 -7.77 -17.90
C LEU A 238 5.80 -8.84 -17.05
N PRO A 239 5.49 -10.14 -17.27
CA PRO A 239 5.93 -11.22 -16.40
C PRO A 239 7.45 -11.35 -16.29
N ASP A 240 8.19 -11.00 -17.34
CA ASP A 240 9.64 -11.12 -17.38
C ASP A 240 10.37 -9.85 -16.92
N SER A 241 9.63 -8.79 -16.55
CA SER A 241 10.22 -7.54 -16.08
C SER A 241 10.90 -7.70 -14.72
N GLN A 242 11.94 -6.88 -14.48
CA GLN A 242 12.62 -6.86 -13.17
C GLN A 242 11.63 -6.55 -12.04
N VAL A 243 10.67 -5.65 -12.28
CA VAL A 243 9.64 -5.29 -11.30
C VAL A 243 8.71 -6.47 -11.01
N ALA A 244 8.28 -7.24 -12.01
CA ALA A 244 7.49 -8.44 -11.78
C ALA A 244 8.22 -9.46 -10.90
N GLN A 245 9.52 -9.70 -11.15
CA GLN A 245 10.31 -10.62 -10.31
C GLN A 245 10.40 -10.14 -8.86
N VAL A 246 10.54 -8.83 -8.64
CA VAL A 246 10.54 -8.25 -7.29
C VAL A 246 9.21 -8.52 -6.58
N PHE A 247 8.07 -8.29 -7.23
CA PHE A 247 6.75 -8.55 -6.62
C PHE A 247 6.48 -10.03 -6.40
N ARG A 248 6.93 -10.95 -7.28
CA ARG A 248 6.83 -12.39 -7.01
C ARG A 248 7.56 -12.78 -5.73
N LYS A 249 8.81 -12.35 -5.59
CA LYS A 249 9.61 -12.62 -4.39
C LYS A 249 8.99 -12.03 -3.13
N LEU A 250 8.45 -10.81 -3.21
CA LEU A 250 7.75 -10.19 -2.08
C LEU A 250 6.51 -10.99 -1.67
N VAL A 251 5.71 -11.46 -2.63
CA VAL A 251 4.56 -12.31 -2.33
C VAL A 251 5.01 -13.61 -1.67
N GLU A 252 6.00 -14.30 -2.23
CA GLU A 252 6.55 -15.55 -1.66
C GLU A 252 7.04 -15.36 -0.22
N GLU A 253 7.79 -14.29 0.07
CA GLU A 253 8.28 -14.01 1.43
C GLU A 253 7.13 -13.72 2.42
N LEU A 254 6.10 -13.00 2.00
CA LEU A 254 4.96 -12.62 2.83
C LEU A 254 3.96 -13.76 3.07
N THR A 255 3.91 -14.75 2.18
CA THR A 255 3.02 -15.92 2.30
C THR A 255 3.71 -17.09 2.99
N GLN A 256 4.96 -17.40 2.66
CA GLN A 256 5.70 -18.51 3.26
C GLN A 256 5.99 -18.32 4.75
N SER A 257 6.22 -17.07 5.18
CA SER A 257 6.46 -16.75 6.60
C SER A 257 5.29 -17.05 7.54
N LYS A 258 4.13 -17.46 7.00
CA LYS A 258 2.91 -17.73 7.77
C LYS A 258 2.32 -19.12 7.57
N GLU A 259 2.86 -19.91 6.65
CA GLU A 259 2.50 -21.33 6.49
C GLU A 259 3.38 -22.27 7.34
N ALA A 260 4.38 -21.73 8.06
CA ALA A 260 5.29 -22.43 8.96
C ALA A 260 4.98 -22.13 10.44
#